data_AF-A0A7K2A4H3-F1
#
_entry.id   AF-A0A7K2A4H3-F1
#
_cell.length_a   1.000
_cell.length_b   1.000
_cell.length_c   1.000
_cell.angle_alpha   90.00
_cell.angle_beta   90.00
_cell.angle_gamma   90.00
#
_symmetry.space_group_name_H-M   'P 1'
#
loop_
_entity.id
_entity.type
_entity.pdbx_description
1 polymer ?
#
loop_
_entity_poly.entity_id
_entity_poly.type
_entity_poly.pdbx_seq_one_letter_code
_entity_poly.pdbx_strand_id
1 'polypeptide(L)' 'AIATDDTITCWGDTAPRPADGFAGTYKAVSVGFLHTCAIATDDTIVCWGPVPAPEGVRWLTRS' A
#
# COMPACT_ATOMS: atom_id res chain seq x y z
N ALA A 1 -7.76 -6.35 -0.53
CA ALA A 1 -6.87 -7.40 0.03
C ALA A 1 -5.79 -7.74 -0.98
N ILE A 2 -4.91 -8.68 -0.64
CA ILE A 2 -3.94 -9.27 -1.58
C ILE A 2 -4.67 -10.36 -2.37
N ALA A 3 -4.61 -10.28 -3.69
CA ALA A 3 -5.17 -11.25 -4.62
C ALA A 3 -4.24 -12.46 -4.76
N THR A 4 -4.70 -13.52 -5.44
CA THR A 4 -3.92 -14.75 -5.63
C THR A 4 -2.68 -14.57 -6.52
N ASP A 5 -2.57 -13.45 -7.21
CA ASP A 5 -1.42 -13.03 -8.01
C ASP A 5 -0.51 -12.04 -7.25
N ASP A 6 -0.65 -11.96 -5.93
CA ASP A 6 0.06 -11.06 -5.01
C ASP A 6 -0.17 -9.56 -5.26
N THR A 7 -1.13 -9.18 -6.12
CA THR A 7 -1.48 -7.78 -6.33
C THR A 7 -2.44 -7.28 -5.25
N ILE A 8 -2.38 -5.98 -4.94
CA ILE A 8 -3.35 -5.36 -4.03
C ILE A 8 -4.56 -4.90 -4.82
N THR A 9 -5.72 -5.50 -4.52
CA THR A 9 -7.01 -5.06 -5.05
C THR A 9 -7.82 -4.39 -3.93
N CYS A 10 -8.37 -3.22 -4.20
CA CYS A 10 -9.27 -2.48 -3.29
C CYS A 10 -10.71 -2.58 -3.79
N TRP A 11 -11.66 -2.74 -2.86
CA TRP A 11 -13.10 -2.71 -3.15
C TRP A 11 -13.83 -1.86 -2.11
N GLY A 12 -14.91 -1.20 -2.53
CA GLY A 12 -15.66 -0.23 -1.72
C GLY A 12 -15.22 1.22 -1.92
N ASP A 13 -16.06 2.17 -1.52
CA ASP A 13 -15.89 3.60 -1.81
C ASP A 13 -14.94 4.34 -0.86
N THR A 14 -14.64 3.73 0.29
CA THR A 14 -13.77 4.31 1.33
C THR A 14 -12.34 3.80 1.27
N ALA A 15 -12.06 2.80 0.44
CA ALA A 15 -10.70 2.30 0.28
C ALA A 15 -9.86 3.36 -0.46
N PRO A 16 -8.62 3.66 0.01
CA PRO A 16 -7.69 4.43 -0.79
C PRO A 16 -7.55 3.73 -2.14
N ARG A 17 -8.14 4.31 -3.19
CA ARG A 17 -7.95 3.76 -4.53
C ARG A 17 -6.46 3.72 -4.79
N PRO A 18 -5.95 2.55 -5.18
CA PRO A 18 -4.56 2.48 -5.55
C PRO A 18 -4.34 3.49 -6.68
N ALA A 19 -3.53 4.53 -6.44
CA ALA A 19 -3.01 5.37 -7.51
C ALA A 19 -2.32 4.45 -8.53
N ASP A 20 -2.03 4.90 -9.75
CA ASP A 20 -1.37 4.02 -10.74
C ASP A 20 0.04 3.49 -10.33
N GLY A 21 0.50 3.79 -9.11
CA GLY A 21 1.74 3.34 -8.48
C GLY A 21 1.69 2.10 -7.58
N PHE A 22 0.61 1.31 -7.56
CA PHE A 22 0.58 0.01 -6.83
C PHE A 22 1.19 -1.16 -7.60
N ALA A 23 1.86 -0.88 -8.72
CA ALA A 23 2.61 -1.87 -9.46
C ALA A 23 3.61 -2.57 -8.52
N GLY A 24 3.41 -3.86 -8.30
CA GLY A 24 4.22 -4.68 -7.40
C GLY A 24 3.45 -5.89 -6.86
N THR A 25 4.20 -6.83 -6.29
CA THR A 25 3.65 -7.99 -5.60
C THR A 25 3.92 -7.87 -4.10
N TYR A 26 2.93 -8.23 -3.29
CA TYR A 26 2.93 -8.00 -1.84
C TYR A 26 2.52 -9.26 -1.09
N LYS A 27 3.13 -9.47 0.07
CA LYS A 27 2.86 -10.62 0.95
C LYS A 27 2.13 -10.26 2.24
N ALA A 28 2.07 -8.98 2.58
CA ALA A 28 1.29 -8.49 3.71
C ALA A 28 0.80 -7.06 3.46
N VAL A 29 -0.36 -6.73 4.00
CA VAL A 29 -0.93 -5.37 3.98
C VAL A 29 -1.59 -5.06 5.31
N SER A 30 -1.41 -3.83 5.79
CA SER A 30 -2.03 -3.30 6.99
C SER A 30 -2.67 -1.95 6.69
N VAL A 31 -3.95 -1.82 7.03
CA VAL A 31 -4.76 -0.62 6.80
C VAL A 31 -4.96 0.09 8.13
N GLY A 32 -4.39 1.29 8.25
CA GLY A 32 -4.62 2.19 9.38
C GLY A 32 -5.68 3.25 9.07
N PHE A 33 -5.91 4.17 10.02
CA PHE A 33 -6.90 5.25 9.88
C PHE A 33 -6.54 6.28 8.79
N LEU A 34 -5.25 6.61 8.65
CA LEU A 34 -4.77 7.66 7.73
C LEU A 34 -3.78 7.18 6.67
N HIS A 35 -3.27 5.96 6.79
CA HIS A 35 -2.32 5.40 5.85
C HIS A 35 -2.54 3.90 5.73
N THR A 36 -2.04 3.35 4.65
CA THR A 36 -1.96 1.90 4.44
C THR A 36 -0.53 1.57 4.10
N CYS A 37 -0.05 0.44 4.59
CA CYS A 37 1.29 -0.05 4.38
C CYS A 37 1.25 -1.49 3.87
N ALA A 38 2.19 -1.86 3.03
CA ALA A 38 2.37 -3.21 2.54
C ALA A 38 3.84 -3.62 2.56
N ILE A 39 4.05 -4.93 2.72
CA ILE A 39 5.35 -5.58 2.60
C ILE A 39 5.39 -6.23 1.22
N ALA A 40 6.28 -5.75 0.37
CA ALA A 40 6.52 -6.32 -0.94
C ALA A 40 7.18 -7.71 -0.83
N THR A 41 7.14 -8.48 -1.92
CA THR A 41 7.77 -9.81 -1.97
C THR A 41 9.29 -9.76 -1.80
N ASP A 42 9.91 -8.61 -2.10
CA ASP A 42 11.34 -8.31 -1.90
C ASP A 42 11.68 -7.77 -0.50
N ASP A 43 10.77 -7.88 0.47
CA ASP A 43 10.91 -7.40 1.84
C ASP A 43 10.94 -5.87 2.01
N THR A 44 10.71 -5.10 0.95
CA THR A 44 10.59 -3.63 1.07
C THR A 44 9.23 -3.23 1.65
N ILE A 45 9.23 -2.14 2.45
CA ILE A 45 8.01 -1.56 3.01
C ILE A 45 7.60 -0.38 2.14
N VAL A 46 6.36 -0.44 1.64
CA VAL A 46 5.73 0.63 0.86
C VAL A 46 4.50 1.10 1.61
N CYS A 47 4.39 2.40 1.85
CA CYS A 47 3.22 3.00 2.49
C CYS A 47 2.67 4.17 1.68
N TRP A 48 1.37 4.41 1.82
CA TRP A 48 0.63 5.46 1.13
C TRP A 48 -0.47 6.04 2.00
N GLY A 49 -0.77 7.31 1.77
CA GLY A 49 -1.79 8.06 2.51
C GLY A 49 -1.35 9.49 2.83
N PRO A 50 -2.25 10.31 3.37
CA PRO A 50 -2.00 11.72 3.71
C PRO A 50 -0.92 11.97 4.77
N VAL A 51 -0.50 10.95 5.53
CA VAL A 51 0.47 11.14 6.62
C VAL A 51 1.69 10.24 6.40
N PRO A 52 2.91 10.81 6.31
CA PRO A 52 4.14 10.02 6.30
C PRO A 52 4.38 9.40 7.67
N ALA A 53 4.87 8.16 7.69
CA ALA A 53 5.30 7.43 8.88
C ALA A 53 6.86 7.37 8.92
N PRO A 54 7.48 6.71 9.92
CA PRO A 54 8.88 6.92 10.28
C PRO A 54 9.90 6.50 9.21
N GLU A 55 11.18 6.83 9.45
CA GLU A 55 12.30 6.58 8.54
C GLU A 55 12.40 5.11 8.10
N GLY A 56 12.84 4.88 6.86
CA GLY A 56 13.05 3.54 6.28
C GLY A 56 11.88 2.99 5.47
N VAL A 57 10.83 3.78 5.25
CA VAL A 57 9.65 3.39 4.46
C VAL A 57 9.60 4.14 3.14
N ARG A 58 9.30 3.43 2.05
CA ARG A 58 9.03 4.06 0.74
C ARG A 58 7.61 4.63 0.73
N TRP A 59 7.50 5.96 0.62
CA TRP A 59 6.22 6.68 0.63
C TRP A 59 5.72 6.97 -0.78
N LEU A 60 4.46 6.61 -1.06
CA LEU A 60 3.74 7.01 -2.27
C LEU A 60 2.78 8.16 -1.92
N THR A 61 3.07 9.36 -2.40
CA THR A 61 2.15 10.51 -2.32
C THR A 61 1.30 10.57 -3.59
N ARG A 62 0.00 10.89 -3.46
CA ARG A 62 -0.81 11.25 -4.62
C ARG A 62 -0.27 12.57 -5.19
N SER A 63 0.17 12.56 -6.45
CA SER A 63 0.43 13.77 -7.24
C SER A 63 -0.87 14.43 -7.66
#